data_AF-A0A965RUA0-F1
#
_entry.id   AF-A0A965RUA0-F1
#
_cell.length_a   1.000
_cell.length_b   1.000
_cell.length_c   1.000
_cell.angle_alpha   90.00
_cell.angle_beta   90.00
_cell.angle_gamma   90.00
#
_symmetry.space_group_name_H-M   'P 1'
#
loop_
_entity.id
_entity.type
_entity.pdbx_description
1 polymer ?
#
loop_
_entity_poly.entity_id
_entity_poly.type
_entity_poly.pdbx_seq_one_letter_code
_entity_poly.pdbx_strand_id
1 'polypeptide(L)'
;MPLEVSVPDLIRLGLVTHEEAMEGLAAIARRLKKEKLIQKFHPKKMVFVIAQKKNKDCIFLDENRRCTVYLKRPEICRQFPKIGPKPGFCPYLPHEKNKS
;
A
#
# COMPACT_ATOMS: atom_id res chain seq x y z
N MET A 1 -2.85 4.85 9.06
CA MET A 1 -3.75 4.88 7.88
C MET A 1 -3.58 3.56 7.16
N PRO A 2 -4.67 2.78 6.94
CA PRO A 2 -4.61 1.58 6.12
C PRO A 2 -4.26 1.93 4.67
N LEU A 3 -3.50 1.07 3.99
CA LEU A 3 -3.10 1.26 2.60
C LEU A 3 -4.11 0.55 1.70
N GLU A 4 -4.99 1.31 1.07
CA GLU A 4 -5.96 0.82 0.08
C GLU A 4 -5.32 0.83 -1.31
N VAL A 5 -5.40 -0.29 -2.03
CA VAL A 5 -4.79 -0.48 -3.35
C VAL A 5 -5.80 -1.07 -4.34
N SER A 6 -5.66 -0.69 -5.60
CA SER A 6 -6.44 -1.23 -6.72
C SER A 6 -5.82 -2.51 -7.31
N VAL A 7 -6.50 -3.17 -8.25
CA VAL A 7 -5.92 -4.33 -8.97
C VAL A 7 -4.66 -3.95 -9.76
N PRO A 8 -4.62 -2.84 -10.53
CA PRO A 8 -3.38 -2.38 -11.17
C PRO A 8 -2.24 -2.17 -10.18
N ASP A 9 -2.53 -1.70 -8.97
CA ASP A 9 -1.52 -1.56 -7.92
C ASP A 9 -1.02 -2.92 -7.41
N LEU A 10 -1.89 -3.92 -7.26
CA LEU A 10 -1.48 -5.29 -6.91
C LEU A 10 -0.57 -5.89 -7.98
N ILE A 11 -0.87 -5.66 -9.26
CA ILE A 11 -0.04 -6.07 -10.39
C ILE A 11 1.31 -5.36 -10.34
N ARG A 12 1.31 -4.04 -10.13
CA ARG A 12 2.53 -3.24 -10.01
C ARG A 12 3.42 -3.70 -8.85
N LEU A 13 2.81 -4.03 -7.71
CA LEU A 13 3.50 -4.61 -6.56
C LEU A 13 4.04 -6.02 -6.82
N GLY A 14 3.59 -6.68 -7.90
CA GLY A 14 3.95 -8.05 -8.23
C GLY A 14 3.26 -9.09 -7.35
N LEU A 15 2.12 -8.73 -6.73
CA LEU A 15 1.34 -9.65 -5.87
C LEU A 15 0.31 -10.44 -6.67
N VAL A 16 -0.07 -9.95 -7.86
CA VAL A 16 -1.12 -10.49 -8.72
C VAL A 16 -0.67 -10.40 -10.18
N THR A 17 -1.00 -11.39 -11.00
CA THR A 17 -0.76 -11.33 -12.46
C THR A 17 -1.97 -10.81 -13.23
N HIS A 18 -1.80 -10.51 -14.52
CA HIS A 18 -2.93 -10.12 -15.37
C HIS A 18 -3.91 -11.29 -15.55
N GLU A 19 -3.43 -12.54 -15.63
CA GLU A 19 -4.30 -13.71 -15.75
C GLU A 19 -5.14 -13.89 -14.47
N GLU A 20 -4.52 -13.82 -13.29
CA GLU A 20 -5.24 -13.89 -12.01
C GLU A 20 -6.29 -12.79 -11.87
N ALA A 21 -6.00 -11.58 -12.38
CA ALA A 21 -6.95 -10.47 -12.39
C ALA A 21 -8.21 -10.78 -13.20
N MET A 22 -8.10 -11.60 -14.26
CA MET A 22 -9.23 -12.03 -15.09
C MET A 22 -10.07 -13.13 -14.42
N GLU A 23 -9.47 -13.97 -13.56
CA GLU A 23 -10.20 -15.02 -12.83
C GLU A 23 -11.21 -14.45 -11.81
N GLY A 24 -10.91 -13.28 -11.25
CA GLY A 24 -11.87 -12.49 -10.48
C GLY A 24 -11.39 -12.06 -9.09
N LEU A 25 -11.89 -10.89 -8.66
CA LEU A 25 -11.41 -10.20 -7.45
C LEU A 25 -11.62 -10.98 -6.15
N ALA A 26 -12.69 -11.78 -6.06
CA ALA A 26 -12.98 -12.56 -4.88
C ALA A 26 -11.97 -13.71 -4.68
N ALA A 27 -11.53 -14.35 -5.76
CA ALA A 27 -10.51 -15.41 -5.71
C ALA A 27 -9.17 -14.84 -5.26
N ILE A 28 -8.74 -13.74 -5.89
CA ILE A 28 -7.54 -12.96 -5.52
C ILE A 28 -7.59 -12.56 -4.04
N ALA A 29 -8.71 -12.00 -3.57
CA ALA A 29 -8.85 -11.59 -2.18
C ALA A 29 -8.68 -12.77 -1.20
N ARG A 30 -9.24 -13.95 -1.52
CA ARG A 30 -9.10 -15.15 -0.69
C ARG A 30 -7.64 -15.62 -0.65
N ARG A 31 -6.95 -15.66 -1.80
CA ARG A 31 -5.53 -16.03 -1.90
C ARG A 31 -4.65 -15.08 -1.10
N LEU A 32 -4.73 -13.78 -1.37
CA LEU A 32 -3.91 -12.76 -0.72
C LEU A 32 -4.15 -12.68 0.80
N LYS A 33 -5.38 -12.97 1.26
CA LYS A 33 -5.68 -13.05 2.70
C LYS A 33 -5.03 -14.27 3.35
N LYS A 34 -5.01 -15.42 2.67
CA LYS A 34 -4.31 -16.64 3.14
C LYS A 34 -2.79 -16.41 3.25
N GLU A 35 -2.23 -15.67 2.31
CA GLU A 35 -0.81 -15.25 2.31
C GLU A 35 -0.50 -14.09 3.28
N LYS A 36 -1.52 -13.55 3.98
CA LYS A 36 -1.40 -12.41 4.90
C LYS A 36 -0.85 -11.13 4.25
N LEU A 37 -1.04 -10.98 2.93
CA LEU A 37 -0.66 -9.79 2.18
C LEU A 37 -1.72 -8.68 2.29
N ILE A 38 -2.99 -9.07 2.44
CA ILE A 38 -4.11 -8.16 2.68
C ILE A 38 -4.82 -8.51 3.99
N GLN A 39 -5.42 -7.50 4.62
CA GLN A 39 -6.30 -7.69 5.78
C GLN A 39 -7.79 -7.68 5.40
N LYS A 40 -8.17 -6.95 4.34
CA LYS A 40 -9.57 -6.77 3.92
C LYS A 40 -9.69 -6.48 2.43
N PHE A 41 -10.81 -6.88 1.84
CA PHE A 41 -11.22 -6.49 0.49
C PHE A 41 -12.57 -5.76 0.56
N HIS A 42 -12.70 -4.64 -0.16
CA HIS A 42 -13.90 -3.82 -0.23
C HIS A 42 -14.56 -3.94 -1.61
N PRO A 43 -15.48 -4.89 -1.82
CA PRO A 43 -16.03 -5.19 -3.15
C PRO A 43 -16.74 -3.99 -3.79
N LYS A 44 -17.49 -3.18 -3.01
CA LYS A 44 -18.16 -1.97 -3.52
C LYS A 44 -17.21 -0.92 -4.11
N LYS A 45 -15.98 -0.85 -3.59
CA LYS A 45 -14.94 0.09 -4.04
C LYS A 45 -13.89 -0.57 -4.94
N MET A 46 -13.93 -1.90 -5.05
CA MET A 46 -12.90 -2.71 -5.73
C MET A 46 -11.47 -2.45 -5.24
N VAL A 47 -11.31 -2.16 -3.94
CA VAL A 47 -9.99 -1.92 -3.32
C VAL A 47 -9.64 -2.97 -2.27
N PHE A 48 -8.35 -3.25 -2.15
CA PHE A 48 -7.76 -4.18 -1.21
C PHE A 48 -6.99 -3.40 -0.15
N VAL A 49 -7.12 -3.80 1.11
CA VAL A 49 -6.38 -3.20 2.22
C VAL A 49 -5.15 -4.04 2.48
N ILE A 50 -3.97 -3.49 2.20
CA ILE A 50 -2.69 -4.15 2.49
C ILE A 50 -2.57 -4.39 3.99
N ALA A 51 -2.03 -5.55 4.36
CA ALA A 51 -1.83 -5.92 5.75
C ALA A 51 -0.89 -4.94 6.46
N GLN A 52 -1.05 -4.86 7.78
CA GLN A 52 -0.22 -4.05 8.65
C GLN A 52 0.52 -4.93 9.65
N LYS A 53 1.72 -4.48 10.04
CA LYS A 53 2.47 -5.04 11.17
C LYS A 53 1.76 -4.71 12.49
N LYS A 54 2.22 -5.31 13.60
CA LYS A 54 1.68 -5.06 14.96
C LYS A 54 1.70 -3.57 15.34
N ASN A 55 2.70 -2.82 14.88
CA ASN A 55 2.84 -1.39 15.11
C ASN A 55 2.01 -0.51 14.14
N LYS A 56 1.09 -1.11 13.37
CA LYS A 56 0.25 -0.46 12.35
C LYS A 56 1.01 0.09 11.13
N ASP A 57 2.31 -0.20 11.00
CA ASP A 57 3.06 0.12 9.78
C ASP A 57 2.67 -0.83 8.63
N CYS A 58 2.84 -0.37 7.40
CA CYS A 58 2.66 -1.20 6.21
C CYS A 58 3.68 -2.36 6.22
N ILE A 59 3.27 -3.55 5.77
CA ILE A 59 4.15 -4.74 5.69
C ILE A 59 5.40 -4.52 4.81
N PHE A 60 5.34 -3.58 3.87
CA PHE A 60 6.45 -3.24 2.98
C PHE A 60 7.45 -2.24 3.55
N LEU A 61 7.29 -1.78 4.80
CA LEU A 61 8.28 -0.95 5.46
C LEU A 61 9.35 -1.82 6.14
N ASP A 62 10.61 -1.43 6.06
CA ASP A 62 11.70 -1.99 6.85
C ASP A 62 11.70 -1.43 8.29
N GLU A 63 12.71 -1.80 9.09
CA GLU A 63 12.87 -1.33 10.47
C GLU A 63 13.16 0.18 10.55
N ASN A 64 13.77 0.75 9.52
CA ASN A 64 14.03 2.18 9.37
C ASN A 64 12.83 2.94 8.78
N ARG A 65 11.68 2.28 8.64
CA ARG A 65 10.44 2.80 8.04
C ARG A 65 10.62 3.27 6.60
N ARG A 66 11.55 2.66 5.86
CA ARG A 66 11.74 2.83 4.41
C ARG A 66 10.98 1.74 3.67
N CYS A 67 10.38 2.09 2.54
CA CYS A 67 9.64 1.10 1.76
C CYS A 67 10.60 0.22 0.97
N THR A 68 10.50 -1.09 1.13
CA THR A 68 11.34 -2.09 0.45
C THR A 68 10.96 -2.27 -1.02
N VAL A 69 9.71 -1.95 -1.40
CA VAL A 69 9.22 -1.99 -2.79
C VAL A 69 9.12 -0.60 -3.41
N TYR A 70 10.09 0.28 -3.12
CA TYR A 70 10.05 1.71 -3.47
C TYR A 70 9.68 1.97 -4.94
N LEU A 71 10.33 1.27 -5.87
CA LEU A 71 10.12 1.44 -7.32
C LEU A 71 8.73 0.96 -7.78
N LYS A 72 8.13 0.02 -7.04
CA LYS A 72 6.84 -0.62 -7.34
C LYS A 72 5.68 -0.04 -6.52
N ARG A 73 5.91 1.07 -5.82
CA ARG A 73 4.90 1.68 -4.96
C ARG A 73 3.58 1.94 -5.71
N PRO A 74 2.43 1.70 -5.04
CA PRO A 74 1.12 1.98 -5.59
C PRO A 74 0.91 3.49 -5.74
N GLU A 75 -0.05 3.90 -6.58
CA GLU A 75 -0.31 5.31 -6.88
C GLU A 75 -0.50 6.16 -5.61
N ILE A 76 -1.29 5.65 -4.66
CA ILE A 76 -1.57 6.32 -3.40
C ILE A 76 -0.29 6.56 -2.57
N CYS A 77 0.70 5.68 -2.65
CA CYS A 77 1.99 5.88 -1.98
C CYS A 77 2.89 6.87 -2.73
N ARG A 78 2.72 7.04 -4.04
CA ARG A 78 3.46 8.04 -4.84
C ARG A 78 2.95 9.45 -4.60
N GLN A 79 1.69 9.60 -4.20
CA GLN A 79 1.09 10.88 -3.85
C GLN A 79 1.53 11.41 -2.47
N PHE A 80 2.31 10.65 -1.69
CA PHE A 80 2.93 11.18 -0.48
C PHE A 80 3.96 12.28 -0.82
N PRO A 81 4.02 13.37 -0.05
CA PRO A 81 3.38 13.59 1.25
C PRO A 81 2.01 14.29 1.20
N LYS A 82 1.45 14.55 0.00
CA LYS A 82 0.17 15.26 -0.16
C LYS A 82 -0.97 14.51 0.55
N ILE A 83 -0.93 13.18 0.48
CA ILE A 83 -1.85 12.30 1.21
C ILE A 83 -1.07 11.46 2.21
N GLY A 84 -1.59 11.32 3.43
CA GLY A 84 -0.91 10.59 4.50
C GLY A 84 -1.47 10.85 5.89
N PRO A 85 -0.98 10.14 6.93
CA PRO A 85 -1.38 10.39 8.32
C PRO A 85 -0.98 11.79 8.81
N LYS A 86 0.05 12.40 8.19
CA LYS A 86 0.43 13.80 8.37
C LYS A 86 0.57 14.44 6.97
N PRO A 87 -0.51 14.97 6.38
CA PRO A 87 -0.44 15.64 5.09
C PRO A 87 0.60 16.76 5.11
N GLY A 88 1.43 16.85 4.07
CA GLY A 88 2.51 17.83 3.96
C GLY A 88 3.83 17.43 4.65
N PHE A 89 3.87 16.32 5.40
CA PHE A 89 5.08 15.83 6.06
C PHE A 89 5.68 14.62 5.31
N CYS A 90 6.91 14.75 4.79
CA CYS A 90 7.66 13.65 4.16
C CYS A 90 8.85 13.21 5.03
N PRO A 91 8.86 12.02 5.64
CA PRO A 91 9.95 11.62 6.55
C PRO A 91 11.33 11.46 5.89
N TYR A 92 11.40 11.48 4.56
CA TYR A 92 12.66 11.40 3.81
C TYR A 92 13.25 12.76 3.44
N LEU A 93 12.41 13.82 3.35
CA LEU A 93 12.89 15.14 3.00
C LEU A 93 13.32 15.88 4.27
N PRO A 94 14.50 16.54 4.29
CA PRO A 94 14.84 17.45 5.37
C PRO A 94 13.78 18.55 5.45
N HIS A 95 13.18 18.71 6.63
CA HIS A 95 12.26 19.81 6.87
C HIS A 95 13.08 21.05 7.13
N GLU A 96 13.13 21.99 6.19
CA GLU A 96 13.55 23.34 6.52
C GLU A 96 12.57 23.88 7.56
N LYS A 97 13.03 23.94 8.81
CA LYS A 97 12.32 24.69 9.84
C LYS A 97 12.38 26.14 9.41
N ASN A 98 11.29 26.66 8.86
CA ASN A 98 11.11 28.10 8.66
C ASN A 98 11.39 28.80 9.99
N LYS A 99 12.56 29.45 10.07
CA LYS A 99 12.80 30.53 11.02
C LYS A 99 12.10 31.75 10.44
N SER A 100 10.99 32.15 11.02
CA SER A 100 10.50 33.52 11.00
C SER A 100 10.04 33.87 12.39
#